data_AF-A0A7V6YFS5-F1
#
_entry.id   AF-A0A7V6YFS5-F1
#
_cell.length_a   1.000
_cell.length_b   1.000
_cell.length_c   1.000
_cell.angle_alpha   90.00
_cell.angle_beta   90.00
_cell.angle_gamma   90.00
#
_symmetry.space_group_name_H-M   'P 1'
#
loop_
_entity.id
_entity.type
_entity.pdbx_description
1 polymer ?
#
loop_
_entity_poly.entity_id
_entity_poly.type
_entity_poly.pdbx_seq_one_letter_code
_entity_poly.pdbx_strand_id
1 'polypeptide(L)'
;SFNISTAAALVLEGAGAKVAKHGNRSVSSRCGSADVLEALGVKVDLSPAALSACLDRVGIAFLYAPVLHQAMKRVAAPRRELGFRTVFNILGPLTNPAGVQAQVLGVYSPELVEVVARVLQRLGVARGFVVHGAGGLDEVSPLGATKICEIRDGWLRTYTLHVEDYGFTPARMEDLVGGGPAENAEIIRSVLRGEPGPRRQAVLLNAALGLMAADLAGSLEEGLALAARSIDEGHAYAKLEELVAFSRQWGSREVASG
;
A
#
# COMPACT_ATOMS: atom_id res chain seq x y z
N SER A 1 1.38 -6.64 -11.17
CA SER A 1 1.35 -7.66 -10.10
C SER A 1 -0.07 -7.81 -9.58
N PHE A 2 -0.33 -8.77 -8.69
CA PHE A 2 -1.48 -8.72 -7.77
C PHE A 2 -1.33 -7.49 -6.83
N ASN A 3 -2.35 -7.16 -6.04
CA ASN A 3 -2.33 -5.96 -5.19
C ASN A 3 -1.43 -6.11 -3.93
N ILE A 4 -0.11 -6.20 -4.13
CA ILE A 4 0.91 -6.38 -3.07
C ILE A 4 0.77 -5.31 -1.99
N SER A 5 0.70 -4.03 -2.36
CA SER A 5 0.54 -2.96 -1.37
C SER A 5 -0.76 -3.04 -0.54
N THR A 6 -1.81 -3.72 -1.01
CA THR A 6 -3.03 -3.97 -0.21
C THR A 6 -2.80 -5.07 0.81
N ALA A 7 -2.18 -6.18 0.42
CA ALA A 7 -1.80 -7.23 1.35
C ALA A 7 -0.79 -6.72 2.39
N ALA A 8 0.23 -5.96 1.96
CA ALA A 8 1.24 -5.38 2.85
C ALA A 8 0.62 -4.44 3.89
N ALA A 9 -0.44 -3.69 3.55
CA ALA A 9 -1.14 -2.84 4.52
C ALA A 9 -1.82 -3.64 5.64
N LEU A 10 -2.37 -4.82 5.34
CA LEU A 10 -2.96 -5.71 6.34
C LEU A 10 -1.89 -6.34 7.24
N VAL A 11 -0.75 -6.71 6.66
CA VAL A 11 0.42 -7.22 7.41
C VAL A 11 1.05 -6.14 8.29
N LEU A 12 1.13 -4.90 7.81
CA LEU A 12 1.59 -3.76 8.58
C LEU A 12 0.76 -3.55 9.85
N GLU A 13 -0.56 -3.52 9.70
CA GLU A 13 -1.45 -3.34 10.85
C GLU A 13 -1.37 -4.55 11.78
N GLY A 14 -1.39 -5.77 11.24
CA GLY A 14 -1.26 -6.97 12.05
C GLY A 14 0.08 -7.10 12.77
N ALA A 15 1.07 -6.26 12.44
CA ALA A 15 2.35 -6.11 13.14
C ALA A 15 2.40 -4.89 14.08
N GLY A 16 1.29 -4.17 14.25
CA GLY A 16 1.12 -3.08 15.21
C GLY A 16 1.14 -1.67 14.60
N ALA A 17 1.26 -1.50 13.28
CA ALA A 17 1.23 -0.18 12.65
C ALA A 17 -0.20 0.35 12.53
N LYS A 18 -0.41 1.67 12.67
CA LYS A 18 -1.65 2.30 12.20
C LYS A 18 -1.56 2.63 10.72
N VAL A 19 -2.52 2.19 9.91
CA VAL A 19 -2.42 2.23 8.45
C VAL A 19 -3.56 3.01 7.82
N ALA A 20 -3.24 4.14 7.21
CA ALA A 20 -4.16 4.90 6.37
C ALA A 20 -3.84 4.67 4.88
N LYS A 21 -4.45 3.66 4.28
CA LYS A 21 -4.16 3.27 2.89
C LYS A 21 -4.99 4.10 1.92
N HIS A 22 -4.34 5.02 1.21
CA HIS A 22 -4.96 5.74 0.10
C HIS A 22 -4.97 4.88 -1.17
N GLY A 23 -6.11 4.84 -1.86
CA GLY A 23 -6.25 4.04 -3.06
C GLY A 23 -7.45 4.40 -3.92
N ASN A 24 -7.52 3.76 -5.08
CA ASN A 24 -8.56 4.02 -6.07
C ASN A 24 -8.92 2.73 -6.81
N ARG A 25 -9.99 2.79 -7.61
CA ARG A 25 -10.28 1.77 -8.62
C ARG A 25 -9.26 1.81 -9.74
N SER A 26 -9.10 0.69 -10.42
CA SER A 26 -8.23 0.65 -11.58
C SER A 26 -8.73 1.58 -12.70
N VAL A 27 -7.79 2.28 -13.34
CA VAL A 27 -8.02 2.99 -14.60
C VAL A 27 -7.32 2.28 -15.78
N SER A 28 -6.30 1.45 -15.50
CA SER A 28 -5.45 0.81 -16.53
C SER A 28 -4.94 -0.60 -16.19
N SER A 29 -5.01 -1.04 -14.93
CA SER A 29 -4.71 -2.42 -14.52
C SER A 29 -5.97 -3.30 -14.52
N ARG A 30 -5.80 -4.62 -14.34
CA ARG A 30 -6.94 -5.55 -14.23
C ARG A 30 -7.71 -5.42 -12.90
N CYS A 31 -7.09 -4.86 -11.86
CA CYS A 31 -7.68 -4.75 -10.52
C CYS A 31 -6.99 -3.64 -9.69
N GLY A 32 -7.76 -2.65 -9.24
CA GLY A 32 -7.31 -1.60 -8.35
C GLY A 32 -7.42 -2.02 -6.88
N SER A 33 -6.89 -1.20 -5.98
CA SER A 33 -6.95 -1.49 -4.54
C SER A 33 -8.37 -1.46 -3.99
N ALA A 34 -9.24 -0.57 -4.51
CA ALA A 34 -10.66 -0.57 -4.16
C ALA A 34 -11.37 -1.84 -4.66
N ASP A 35 -11.08 -2.27 -5.90
CA ASP A 35 -11.75 -3.41 -6.52
C ASP A 35 -11.43 -4.72 -5.77
N VAL A 36 -10.17 -4.93 -5.37
CA VAL A 36 -9.79 -6.12 -4.59
C VAL A 36 -10.34 -6.07 -3.16
N LEU A 37 -10.41 -4.89 -2.52
CA LEU A 37 -10.96 -4.77 -1.17
C LEU A 37 -12.46 -5.08 -1.13
N GLU A 38 -13.22 -4.68 -2.13
CA GLU A 38 -14.62 -5.07 -2.27
C GLU A 38 -14.78 -6.59 -2.46
N ALA A 39 -13.93 -7.21 -3.30
CA ALA A 39 -13.90 -8.67 -3.47
C ALA A 39 -13.46 -9.42 -2.20
N LEU A 40 -12.66 -8.76 -1.35
CA LEU A 40 -12.32 -9.25 -0.01
C LEU A 40 -13.48 -9.08 0.98
N GLY A 41 -14.48 -8.26 0.66
CA GLY A 41 -15.71 -8.05 1.42
C GLY A 41 -15.81 -6.70 2.13
N VAL A 42 -14.81 -5.83 1.97
CA VAL A 42 -14.72 -4.51 2.61
C VAL A 42 -15.64 -3.52 1.91
N LYS A 43 -16.41 -2.75 2.68
CA LYS A 43 -17.12 -1.57 2.14
C LYS A 43 -16.13 -0.41 2.02
N VAL A 44 -15.88 0.06 0.79
CA VAL A 44 -14.80 1.03 0.50
C VAL A 44 -15.25 2.49 0.46
N ASP A 45 -16.54 2.75 0.37
CA ASP A 45 -17.16 4.08 0.24
C ASP A 45 -17.63 4.64 1.59
N LEU A 46 -16.83 4.44 2.64
CA LEU A 46 -17.10 4.94 3.99
C LEU A 46 -17.02 6.48 4.05
N SER A 47 -17.87 7.10 4.88
CA SER A 47 -17.79 8.54 5.15
C SER A 47 -16.51 8.91 5.94
N PRO A 48 -16.09 10.19 5.95
CA PRO A 48 -14.95 10.62 6.75
C PRO A 48 -15.05 10.28 8.24
N ALA A 49 -16.26 10.37 8.82
CA ALA A 49 -16.49 10.00 10.23
C ALA A 49 -16.30 8.50 10.46
N ALA A 50 -16.81 7.68 9.53
CA ALA A 50 -16.63 6.23 9.54
C ALA A 50 -15.15 5.84 9.39
N LEU A 51 -14.41 6.52 8.50
CA LEU A 51 -12.98 6.29 8.29
C LEU A 51 -12.16 6.61 9.54
N SER A 52 -12.46 7.72 10.23
CA SER A 52 -11.82 8.05 11.51
C SER A 52 -12.07 6.97 12.55
N ALA A 53 -13.33 6.56 12.72
CA ALA A 53 -13.68 5.50 13.66
C ALA A 53 -13.05 4.15 13.29
N CYS A 54 -12.87 3.87 12.00
CA CYS A 54 -12.17 2.67 11.51
C CYS A 54 -10.70 2.69 11.90
N LEU A 55 -10.00 3.80 11.69
CA LEU A 55 -8.60 3.95 12.11
C LEU A 55 -8.45 3.79 13.63
N ASP A 56 -9.36 4.37 14.41
CA ASP A 56 -9.27 4.34 15.87
C ASP A 56 -9.54 2.95 16.45
N ARG A 57 -10.49 2.20 15.86
CA ARG A 57 -10.96 0.92 16.41
C ARG A 57 -10.32 -0.31 15.76
N VAL A 58 -10.05 -0.24 14.46
CA VAL A 58 -9.51 -1.35 13.68
C VAL A 58 -8.01 -1.16 13.42
N GLY A 59 -7.48 0.07 13.49
CA GLY A 59 -6.06 0.35 13.23
C GLY A 59 -5.73 0.57 11.75
N ILE A 60 -6.61 0.15 10.84
CA ILE A 60 -6.49 0.36 9.39
C ILE A 60 -7.76 0.95 8.80
N ALA A 61 -7.60 1.88 7.84
CA ALA A 61 -8.69 2.35 6.99
C ALA A 61 -8.25 2.51 5.54
N PHE A 62 -9.18 2.23 4.62
CA PHE A 62 -9.01 2.48 3.21
C PHE A 62 -9.60 3.84 2.83
N LEU A 63 -8.74 4.77 2.43
CA LEU A 63 -9.10 6.11 2.01
C LEU A 63 -9.40 6.07 0.51
N TYR A 64 -10.68 6.02 0.13
CA TYR A 64 -11.08 5.94 -1.28
C TYR A 64 -10.99 7.30 -1.97
N ALA A 65 -10.04 7.43 -2.90
CA ALA A 65 -9.66 8.71 -3.51
C ALA A 65 -10.82 9.54 -4.10
N PRO A 66 -11.82 8.97 -4.81
CA PRO A 66 -12.92 9.74 -5.38
C PRO A 66 -13.82 10.42 -4.34
N VAL A 67 -13.91 9.87 -3.12
CA VAL A 67 -14.67 10.48 -2.02
C VAL A 67 -13.91 11.67 -1.45
N LEU A 68 -12.57 11.58 -1.37
CA LEU A 68 -11.72 12.52 -0.64
C LEU A 68 -11.10 13.61 -1.53
N HIS A 69 -11.01 13.38 -2.84
CA HIS A 69 -10.42 14.31 -3.80
C HIS A 69 -11.45 14.80 -4.84
N GLN A 70 -12.60 15.30 -4.38
CA GLN A 70 -13.69 15.78 -5.24
C GLN A 70 -13.23 16.83 -6.28
N ALA A 71 -12.26 17.68 -5.92
CA ALA A 71 -11.70 18.70 -6.82
C ALA A 71 -11.04 18.10 -8.07
N MET A 72 -10.52 16.86 -7.99
CA MET A 72 -9.90 16.16 -9.12
C MET A 72 -10.88 15.86 -10.26
N LYS A 73 -12.20 15.88 -10.01
CA LYS A 73 -13.23 15.74 -11.06
C LYS A 73 -13.10 16.81 -12.14
N ARG A 74 -12.65 18.03 -11.78
CA ARG A 74 -12.50 19.16 -12.72
C ARG A 74 -11.41 18.94 -13.76
N VAL A 75 -10.39 18.14 -13.45
CA VAL A 75 -9.25 17.85 -14.34
C VAL A 75 -9.37 16.48 -15.01
N ALA A 76 -10.43 15.70 -14.72
CA ALA A 76 -10.57 14.34 -15.22
C ALA A 76 -10.77 14.28 -16.74
N ALA A 77 -11.65 15.13 -17.30
CA ALA A 77 -11.90 15.17 -18.74
C ALA A 77 -10.67 15.66 -19.55
N PRO A 78 -10.03 16.81 -19.20
CA PRO A 78 -8.82 17.24 -19.89
C PRO A 78 -7.69 16.19 -19.88
N ARG A 79 -7.50 15.50 -18.75
CA ARG A 79 -6.50 14.42 -18.65
C ARG A 79 -6.79 13.25 -19.59
N ARG A 80 -8.07 12.91 -19.77
CA ARG A 80 -8.49 11.83 -20.67
C ARG A 80 -8.26 12.21 -22.13
N GLU A 81 -8.57 13.47 -22.49
CA GLU A 81 -8.33 14.00 -23.83
C GLU A 81 -6.84 14.03 -24.20
N LEU A 82 -5.97 14.39 -23.25
CA LEU A 82 -4.52 14.39 -23.47
C LEU A 82 -3.96 12.99 -23.73
N GLY A 83 -4.47 11.96 -23.05
CA GLY A 83 -4.06 10.56 -23.29
C GLY A 83 -2.63 10.19 -22.89
N PHE A 84 -1.78 11.13 -22.48
CA PHE A 84 -0.42 10.90 -21.98
C PHE A 84 -0.25 11.26 -20.50
N ARG A 85 0.85 10.80 -19.89
CA ARG A 85 1.15 11.04 -18.47
C ARG A 85 1.52 12.50 -18.22
N THR A 86 0.96 13.08 -17.16
CA THR A 86 1.27 14.45 -16.72
C THR A 86 1.71 14.43 -15.25
N VAL A 87 2.02 15.60 -14.68
CA VAL A 87 2.32 15.72 -13.24
C VAL A 87 1.20 15.14 -12.35
N PHE A 88 -0.05 15.14 -12.82
CA PHE A 88 -1.17 14.53 -12.09
C PHE A 88 -1.05 13.02 -11.90
N ASN A 89 -0.16 12.33 -12.62
CA ASN A 89 0.13 10.92 -12.41
C ASN A 89 1.02 10.65 -11.19
N ILE A 90 1.75 11.66 -10.70
CA ILE A 90 2.58 11.55 -9.49
C ILE A 90 1.96 12.24 -8.26
N LEU A 91 0.93 13.08 -8.45
CA LEU A 91 0.30 13.81 -7.35
C LEU A 91 -0.54 12.95 -6.41
N GLY A 92 -1.22 11.90 -6.91
CA GLY A 92 -2.18 11.14 -6.09
C GLY A 92 -1.57 10.57 -4.80
N PRO A 93 -0.41 9.91 -4.85
CA PRO A 93 0.29 9.44 -3.64
C PRO A 93 0.81 10.57 -2.73
N LEU A 94 1.02 11.78 -3.25
CA LEU A 94 1.51 12.96 -2.50
C LEU A 94 0.40 13.67 -1.71
N THR A 95 -0.86 13.33 -1.93
CA THR A 95 -2.02 14.05 -1.35
C THR A 95 -2.78 13.20 -0.33
N ASN A 96 -2.12 12.35 0.45
CA ASN A 96 -2.81 11.53 1.45
C ASN A 96 -3.59 12.42 2.44
N PRO A 97 -4.92 12.31 2.51
CA PRO A 97 -5.75 13.24 3.28
C PRO A 97 -5.69 13.00 4.81
N ALA A 98 -5.08 11.90 5.26
CA ALA A 98 -4.93 11.59 6.68
C ALA A 98 -3.72 12.27 7.36
N GLY A 99 -2.95 13.09 6.63
CA GLY A 99 -1.81 13.81 7.22
C GLY A 99 -0.71 12.88 7.76
N VAL A 100 -0.51 11.73 7.09
CA VAL A 100 0.48 10.73 7.53
C VAL A 100 1.90 11.31 7.51
N GLN A 101 2.62 11.13 8.62
CA GLN A 101 4.02 11.55 8.76
C GLN A 101 5.02 10.45 8.35
N ALA A 102 4.50 9.23 8.14
CA ALA A 102 5.22 8.05 7.68
C ALA A 102 4.60 7.53 6.37
N GLN A 103 5.40 7.30 5.32
CA GLN A 103 4.88 6.82 4.04
C GLN A 103 5.88 5.98 3.23
N VAL A 104 5.39 4.85 2.67
CA VAL A 104 6.07 4.14 1.57
C VAL A 104 5.34 4.46 0.27
N LEU A 105 6.07 4.90 -0.74
CA LEU A 105 5.54 5.37 -2.01
C LEU A 105 6.31 4.76 -3.18
N GLY A 106 5.57 4.11 -4.07
CA GLY A 106 6.06 3.62 -5.34
C GLY A 106 6.08 4.66 -6.45
N VAL A 107 7.12 4.65 -7.29
CA VAL A 107 7.15 5.43 -8.52
C VAL A 107 7.39 4.54 -9.73
N TYR A 108 6.81 4.93 -10.87
CA TYR A 108 6.88 4.14 -12.10
C TYR A 108 8.23 4.26 -12.83
N SER A 109 9.11 5.18 -12.44
CA SER A 109 10.43 5.35 -13.05
C SER A 109 11.52 5.66 -12.01
N PRO A 110 12.74 5.17 -12.21
CA PRO A 110 13.84 5.31 -11.24
C PRO A 110 14.33 6.76 -11.09
N GLU A 111 14.11 7.61 -12.09
CA GLU A 111 14.45 9.03 -12.06
C GLU A 111 13.55 9.81 -11.08
N LEU A 112 12.33 9.33 -10.85
CA LEU A 112 11.37 9.96 -9.95
C LEU A 112 11.68 9.70 -8.47
N VAL A 113 12.45 8.67 -8.15
CA VAL A 113 12.66 8.21 -6.76
C VAL A 113 13.13 9.35 -5.85
N GLU A 114 14.19 10.05 -6.24
CA GLU A 114 14.74 11.15 -5.44
C GLU A 114 13.93 12.44 -5.56
N VAL A 115 13.33 12.70 -6.73
CA VAL A 115 12.50 13.89 -6.98
C VAL A 115 11.30 13.85 -6.05
N VAL A 116 10.60 12.71 -6.01
CA VAL A 116 9.41 12.52 -5.19
C VAL A 116 9.76 12.46 -3.71
N ALA A 117 10.90 11.88 -3.33
CA ALA A 117 11.37 11.90 -1.94
C ALA A 117 11.61 13.32 -1.42
N ARG A 118 12.25 14.18 -2.23
CA ARG A 118 12.42 15.62 -1.92
C ARG A 118 11.08 16.35 -1.78
N VAL A 119 10.08 16.00 -2.60
CA VAL A 119 8.74 16.59 -2.50
C VAL A 119 8.05 16.16 -1.20
N LEU A 120 8.05 14.86 -0.88
CA LEU A 120 7.48 14.34 0.37
C LEU A 120 8.12 14.99 1.61
N GLN A 121 9.44 15.12 1.63
CA GLN A 121 10.15 15.80 2.72
C GLN A 121 9.67 17.26 2.87
N ARG A 122 9.52 18.00 1.76
CA ARG A 122 9.01 19.38 1.79
C ARG A 122 7.55 19.49 2.21
N LEU A 123 6.75 18.43 1.99
CA LEU A 123 5.37 18.32 2.46
C LEU A 123 5.27 17.91 3.93
N GLY A 124 6.40 17.68 4.61
CA GLY A 124 6.44 17.38 6.05
C GLY A 124 6.46 15.89 6.41
N VAL A 125 6.71 15.00 5.43
CA VAL A 125 6.94 13.58 5.73
C VAL A 125 8.26 13.46 6.50
N ALA A 126 8.18 13.01 7.75
CA ALA A 126 9.33 12.85 8.64
C ALA A 126 10.06 11.54 8.35
N ARG A 127 9.31 10.47 8.04
CA ARG A 127 9.86 9.14 7.76
C ARG A 127 9.22 8.54 6.52
N GLY A 128 10.00 7.94 5.64
CA GLY A 128 9.39 7.34 4.47
C GLY A 128 10.38 6.81 3.47
N PHE A 129 9.84 6.13 2.46
CA PHE A 129 10.63 5.51 1.43
C PHE A 129 9.95 5.74 0.09
N VAL A 130 10.71 6.25 -0.87
CA VAL A 130 10.29 6.25 -2.27
C VAL A 130 11.03 5.14 -2.99
N VAL A 131 10.30 4.27 -3.68
CA VAL A 131 10.86 3.04 -4.26
C VAL A 131 10.55 2.89 -5.75
N HIS A 132 11.50 2.30 -6.45
CA HIS A 132 11.33 1.79 -7.81
C HIS A 132 12.04 0.45 -7.94
N GLY A 133 11.26 -0.61 -8.17
CA GLY A 133 11.73 -1.98 -8.18
C GLY A 133 12.04 -2.53 -9.57
N ALA A 134 12.94 -3.50 -9.64
CA ALA A 134 13.21 -4.29 -10.84
C ALA A 134 11.92 -4.80 -11.49
N GLY A 135 11.90 -4.86 -12.82
CA GLY A 135 10.70 -5.15 -13.61
C GLY A 135 9.75 -3.97 -13.78
N GLY A 136 10.17 -2.76 -13.36
CA GLY A 136 9.36 -1.54 -13.48
C GLY A 136 8.24 -1.43 -12.44
N LEU A 137 8.38 -2.14 -11.31
CA LEU A 137 7.39 -2.13 -10.24
C LEU A 137 7.49 -0.83 -9.44
N ASP A 138 6.34 -0.28 -9.07
CA ASP A 138 6.19 0.80 -8.10
C ASP A 138 6.14 0.25 -6.66
N GLU A 139 6.92 -0.78 -6.38
CA GLU A 139 6.95 -1.54 -5.12
C GLU A 139 8.39 -2.02 -4.87
N VAL A 140 8.73 -2.45 -3.65
CA VAL A 140 9.96 -3.21 -3.43
C VAL A 140 9.83 -4.53 -4.20
N SER A 141 10.72 -4.73 -5.17
CA SER A 141 10.58 -5.83 -6.13
C SER A 141 11.19 -7.10 -5.57
N PRO A 142 10.45 -8.23 -5.54
CA PRO A 142 11.03 -9.54 -5.24
C PRO A 142 11.84 -10.09 -6.42
N LEU A 143 11.83 -9.41 -7.58
CA LEU A 143 12.52 -9.84 -8.81
C LEU A 143 14.02 -9.51 -8.80
N GLY A 144 14.47 -8.64 -7.89
CA GLY A 144 15.86 -8.19 -7.82
C GLY A 144 15.99 -6.77 -7.27
N ALA A 145 16.93 -6.01 -7.84
CA ALA A 145 17.31 -4.69 -7.34
C ALA A 145 16.13 -3.71 -7.21
N THR A 146 16.04 -3.01 -6.08
CA THR A 146 15.10 -1.89 -5.87
C THR A 146 15.88 -0.63 -5.53
N LYS A 147 15.69 0.44 -6.32
CA LYS A 147 16.20 1.76 -5.97
C LYS A 147 15.30 2.39 -4.91
N ILE A 148 15.88 2.81 -3.79
CA ILE A 148 15.16 3.39 -2.65
C ILE A 148 15.77 4.75 -2.33
N CYS A 149 14.92 5.75 -2.07
CA CYS A 149 15.31 6.97 -1.38
C CYS A 149 14.57 7.02 -0.05
N GLU A 150 15.32 6.83 1.04
CA GLU A 150 14.84 6.93 2.41
C GLU A 150 14.80 8.39 2.85
N ILE A 151 13.70 8.75 3.50
CA ILE A 151 13.44 10.02 4.18
C ILE A 151 13.45 9.70 5.67
N ARG A 152 14.28 10.39 6.44
CA ARG A 152 14.28 10.25 7.90
C ARG A 152 14.74 11.55 8.54
N ASP A 153 13.88 12.14 9.35
CA ASP A 153 14.18 13.27 10.25
C ASP A 153 15.02 14.40 9.58
N GLY A 154 14.64 14.77 8.35
CA GLY A 154 15.28 15.85 7.60
C GLY A 154 16.44 15.45 6.69
N TRP A 155 16.89 14.20 6.69
CA TRP A 155 17.87 13.69 5.72
C TRP A 155 17.23 12.81 4.64
N LEU A 156 17.93 12.72 3.50
CA LEU A 156 17.61 11.84 2.38
C LEU A 156 18.82 10.97 2.05
N ARG A 157 18.62 9.65 1.88
CA ARG A 157 19.68 8.73 1.43
C ARG A 157 19.13 7.83 0.34
N THR A 158 19.87 7.75 -0.76
CA THR A 158 19.53 6.86 -1.85
C THR A 158 20.45 5.65 -1.83
N TYR A 159 19.88 4.47 -1.96
CA TYR A 159 20.61 3.21 -2.04
C TYR A 159 19.84 2.19 -2.86
N THR A 160 20.50 1.07 -3.16
CA THR A 160 19.88 -0.07 -3.84
C THR A 160 19.76 -1.21 -2.86
N LEU A 161 18.57 -1.81 -2.82
CA LEU A 161 18.28 -3.03 -2.07
C LEU A 161 18.33 -4.21 -3.03
N HIS A 162 19.04 -5.27 -2.67
CA HIS A 162 18.99 -6.57 -3.34
C HIS A 162 18.28 -7.57 -2.45
N VAL A 163 17.38 -8.38 -3.00
CA VAL A 163 16.55 -9.30 -2.20
C VAL A 163 17.37 -10.48 -1.67
N GLU A 164 18.43 -10.81 -2.40
CA GLU A 164 19.42 -11.82 -2.08
C GLU A 164 20.17 -11.51 -0.78
N ASP A 165 20.38 -10.23 -0.47
CA ASP A 165 21.04 -9.78 0.78
C ASP A 165 20.21 -10.17 2.02
N TYR A 166 18.91 -10.43 1.84
CA TYR A 166 17.98 -10.81 2.89
C TYR A 166 17.56 -12.28 2.82
N GLY A 167 18.34 -13.10 2.10
CA GLY A 167 18.13 -14.56 2.01
C GLY A 167 16.99 -14.98 1.09
N PHE A 168 16.47 -14.06 0.26
CA PHE A 168 15.45 -14.41 -0.73
C PHE A 168 16.05 -14.77 -2.08
N THR A 169 15.49 -15.80 -2.71
CA THR A 169 15.72 -16.07 -4.13
C THR A 169 14.91 -15.07 -4.96
N PRO A 170 15.50 -14.46 -6.01
CA PRO A 170 14.76 -13.61 -6.94
C PRO A 170 13.58 -14.35 -7.56
N ALA A 171 12.40 -13.75 -7.48
CA ALA A 171 11.19 -14.24 -8.11
C ALA A 171 11.18 -13.94 -9.61
N ARG A 172 10.22 -14.54 -10.33
CA ARG A 172 9.93 -14.21 -11.72
C ARG A 172 8.70 -13.32 -11.80
N MET A 173 8.62 -12.49 -12.85
CA MET A 173 7.48 -11.59 -13.03
C MET A 173 6.16 -12.37 -13.13
N GLU A 174 6.19 -13.54 -13.78
CA GLU A 174 5.07 -14.47 -13.89
C GLU A 174 4.49 -14.89 -12.53
N ASP A 175 5.32 -15.01 -11.49
CA ASP A 175 4.89 -15.45 -10.15
C ASP A 175 4.03 -14.38 -9.45
N LEU A 176 4.24 -13.11 -9.82
CA LEU A 176 3.55 -11.95 -9.25
C LEU A 176 2.31 -11.55 -10.03
N VAL A 177 2.05 -12.17 -11.18
CA VAL A 177 0.87 -11.86 -11.99
C VAL A 177 -0.38 -12.11 -11.16
N GLY A 178 -1.25 -11.11 -11.14
CA GLY A 178 -2.62 -11.23 -10.63
C GLY A 178 -3.61 -11.19 -11.80
N GLY A 179 -4.88 -11.30 -11.48
CA GLY A 179 -5.96 -11.25 -12.45
C GLY A 179 -7.03 -10.24 -12.08
N GLY A 180 -8.29 -10.69 -12.14
CA GLY A 180 -9.44 -9.87 -11.75
C GLY A 180 -9.59 -9.75 -10.23
N PRO A 181 -10.59 -8.97 -9.76
CA PRO A 181 -10.82 -8.75 -8.33
C PRO A 181 -10.94 -10.03 -7.49
N ALA A 182 -11.68 -11.03 -7.96
CA ALA A 182 -11.86 -12.30 -7.24
C ALA A 182 -10.54 -13.09 -7.12
N GLU A 183 -9.76 -13.17 -8.19
CA GLU A 183 -8.47 -13.87 -8.21
C GLU A 183 -7.46 -13.17 -7.29
N ASN A 184 -7.38 -11.84 -7.35
CA ASN A 184 -6.50 -11.09 -6.47
C ASN A 184 -6.92 -11.20 -5.00
N ALA A 185 -8.23 -11.26 -4.71
CA ALA A 185 -8.71 -11.47 -3.36
C ALA A 185 -8.30 -12.85 -2.81
N GLU A 186 -8.40 -13.92 -3.61
CA GLU A 186 -7.92 -15.25 -3.22
C GLU A 186 -6.41 -15.27 -3.01
N ILE A 187 -5.63 -14.65 -3.91
CA ILE A 187 -4.17 -14.52 -3.74
C ILE A 187 -3.84 -13.86 -2.40
N ILE A 188 -4.52 -12.76 -2.06
CA ILE A 188 -4.30 -12.06 -0.79
C ILE A 188 -4.66 -12.98 0.38
N ARG A 189 -5.82 -13.64 0.34
CA ARG A 189 -6.23 -14.58 1.40
C ARG A 189 -5.20 -15.67 1.62
N SER A 190 -4.66 -16.28 0.55
CA SER A 190 -3.66 -17.34 0.69
C SER A 190 -2.36 -16.83 1.29
N VAL A 191 -1.87 -15.66 0.87
CA VAL A 191 -0.68 -15.03 1.48
C VAL A 191 -0.90 -14.76 2.97
N LEU A 192 -2.05 -14.18 3.33
CA LEU A 192 -2.37 -13.86 4.73
C LEU A 192 -2.60 -15.11 5.60
N ARG A 193 -2.93 -16.25 4.98
CA ARG A 193 -2.99 -17.57 5.63
C ARG A 193 -1.64 -18.30 5.67
N GLY A 194 -0.57 -17.63 5.24
CA GLY A 194 0.80 -18.14 5.36
C GLY A 194 1.30 -18.94 4.17
N GLU A 195 0.61 -18.98 3.03
CA GLU A 195 1.10 -19.68 1.83
C GLU A 195 2.53 -19.20 1.48
N PRO A 196 3.53 -20.10 1.44
CA PRO A 196 4.89 -19.72 1.11
C PRO A 196 5.05 -19.39 -0.38
N GLY A 197 6.04 -18.57 -0.72
CA GLY A 197 6.46 -18.34 -2.10
C GLY A 197 6.62 -16.86 -2.49
N PRO A 198 6.82 -16.60 -3.79
CA PRO A 198 7.16 -15.26 -4.31
C PRO A 198 6.17 -14.14 -3.94
N ARG A 199 4.88 -14.46 -3.88
CA ARG A 199 3.82 -13.50 -3.53
C ARG A 199 3.92 -13.08 -2.06
N ARG A 200 4.17 -14.04 -1.17
CA ARG A 200 4.44 -13.76 0.24
C ARG A 200 5.73 -12.95 0.40
N GLN A 201 6.80 -13.30 -0.30
CA GLN A 201 8.04 -12.53 -0.31
C GLN A 201 7.81 -11.06 -0.71
N ALA A 202 7.05 -10.82 -1.78
CA ALA A 202 6.71 -9.46 -2.21
C ALA A 202 5.99 -8.66 -1.11
N VAL A 203 5.05 -9.31 -0.42
CA VAL A 203 4.30 -8.69 0.69
C VAL A 203 5.20 -8.40 1.88
N LEU A 204 6.07 -9.36 2.27
CA LEU A 204 7.01 -9.20 3.38
C LEU A 204 7.98 -8.03 3.14
N LEU A 205 8.57 -7.93 1.95
CA LEU A 205 9.51 -6.85 1.62
C LEU A 205 8.87 -5.46 1.74
N ASN A 206 7.65 -5.30 1.22
CA ASN A 206 6.94 -4.02 1.27
C ASN A 206 6.41 -3.70 2.67
N ALA A 207 5.94 -4.71 3.42
CA ALA A 207 5.52 -4.55 4.80
C ALA A 207 6.70 -4.21 5.73
N ALA A 208 7.85 -4.86 5.57
CA ALA A 208 9.05 -4.55 6.34
C ALA A 208 9.48 -3.08 6.20
N LEU A 209 9.47 -2.56 4.97
CA LEU A 209 9.80 -1.15 4.72
C LEU A 209 8.75 -0.20 5.35
N GLY A 210 7.48 -0.58 5.35
CA GLY A 210 6.43 0.17 6.04
C GLY A 210 6.59 0.15 7.56
N LEU A 211 7.05 -0.96 8.15
CA LEU A 211 7.31 -1.07 9.59
C LEU A 211 8.49 -0.20 10.00
N MET A 212 9.53 -0.13 9.18
CA MET A 212 10.62 0.82 9.37
C MET A 212 10.12 2.27 9.30
N ALA A 213 9.27 2.60 8.33
CA ALA A 213 8.69 3.94 8.21
C ALA A 213 7.83 4.30 9.43
N ALA A 214 7.13 3.32 10.00
CA ALA A 214 6.31 3.45 11.20
C ALA A 214 7.11 3.43 12.52
N ASP A 215 8.44 3.37 12.47
CA ASP A 215 9.33 3.26 13.65
C ASP A 215 9.07 2.02 14.52
N LEU A 216 8.57 0.94 13.91
CA LEU A 216 8.37 -0.36 14.57
C LEU A 216 9.52 -1.35 14.32
N ALA A 217 10.42 -1.01 13.40
CA ALA A 217 11.61 -1.80 13.09
C ALA A 217 12.80 -0.86 12.80
N GLY A 218 13.97 -1.17 13.38
CA GLY A 218 15.21 -0.42 13.16
C GLY A 218 15.96 -0.83 11.90
N SER A 219 15.68 -2.02 11.34
CA SER A 219 16.28 -2.53 10.11
C SER A 219 15.27 -3.32 9.27
N LEU A 220 15.65 -3.65 8.03
CA LEU A 220 14.78 -4.44 7.16
C LEU A 220 14.64 -5.87 7.67
N GLU A 221 15.69 -6.48 8.23
CA GLU A 221 15.66 -7.82 8.82
C GLU A 221 14.65 -7.90 9.97
N GLU A 222 14.66 -6.90 10.86
CA GLU A 222 13.67 -6.80 11.94
C GLU A 222 12.26 -6.62 11.39
N GLY A 223 12.11 -5.75 10.37
CA GLY A 223 10.83 -5.55 9.68
C GLY A 223 10.31 -6.81 9.02
N LEU A 224 11.18 -7.60 8.38
CA LEU A 224 10.84 -8.88 7.75
C LEU A 224 10.39 -9.90 8.80
N ALA A 225 11.07 -9.98 9.95
CA ALA A 225 10.69 -10.87 11.04
C ALA A 225 9.33 -10.49 11.65
N LEU A 226 9.07 -9.20 11.85
CA LEU A 226 7.77 -8.70 12.33
C LEU A 226 6.64 -8.96 11.32
N ALA A 227 6.88 -8.68 10.04
CA ALA A 227 5.91 -8.93 8.99
C ALA A 227 5.60 -10.43 8.83
N ALA A 228 6.62 -11.29 8.95
CA ALA A 228 6.45 -12.74 8.91
C ALA A 228 5.59 -13.23 10.09
N ARG A 229 5.91 -12.79 11.32
CA ARG A 229 5.09 -13.11 12.51
C ARG A 229 3.64 -12.68 12.35
N SER A 230 3.40 -11.48 11.82
CA SER A 230 2.03 -11.00 11.59
C SER A 230 1.21 -11.92 10.67
N ILE A 231 1.84 -12.52 9.66
CA ILE A 231 1.21 -13.52 8.80
C ILE A 231 1.07 -14.86 9.53
N ASP A 232 2.18 -15.38 10.08
CA ASP A 232 2.26 -16.75 10.62
C ASP A 232 1.42 -16.95 11.88
N GLU A 233 1.28 -15.92 12.71
CA GLU A 233 0.44 -15.92 13.91
C GLU A 233 -1.02 -15.56 13.59
N GLY A 234 -1.35 -15.29 12.32
CA GLY A 234 -2.71 -15.03 11.85
C GLY A 234 -3.24 -13.62 12.10
N HIS A 235 -2.43 -12.71 12.67
CA HIS A 235 -2.84 -11.34 12.97
C HIS A 235 -3.27 -10.56 11.72
N ALA A 236 -2.51 -10.68 10.62
CA ALA A 236 -2.82 -10.00 9.37
C ALA A 236 -4.15 -10.47 8.75
N TYR A 237 -4.45 -11.78 8.85
CA TYR A 237 -5.72 -12.34 8.38
C TYR A 237 -6.88 -11.92 9.28
N ALA A 238 -6.70 -11.95 10.61
CA ALA A 238 -7.69 -11.47 11.57
C ALA A 238 -8.04 -9.99 11.32
N LYS A 239 -7.05 -9.18 10.94
CA LYS A 239 -7.30 -7.77 10.62
C LYS A 239 -8.19 -7.56 9.40
N LEU A 240 -8.03 -8.40 8.38
CA LEU A 240 -8.94 -8.38 7.24
C LEU A 240 -10.39 -8.64 7.69
N GLU A 241 -10.60 -9.65 8.52
CA GLU A 241 -11.93 -10.00 9.04
C GLU A 241 -12.52 -8.85 9.87
N GLU A 242 -11.73 -8.23 10.74
CA GLU A 242 -12.15 -7.05 11.53
C GLU A 242 -12.54 -5.86 10.64
N LEU A 243 -11.75 -5.55 9.61
CA LEU A 243 -12.02 -4.47 8.66
C LEU A 243 -13.31 -4.73 7.87
N VAL A 244 -13.54 -5.97 7.44
CA VAL A 244 -14.78 -6.38 6.77
C VAL A 244 -15.97 -6.22 7.71
N ALA A 245 -15.87 -6.72 8.95
CA ALA A 245 -16.95 -6.63 9.93
C ALA A 245 -17.29 -5.17 10.25
N PHE A 246 -16.29 -4.33 10.53
CA PHE A 246 -16.49 -2.92 10.85
C PHE A 246 -17.15 -2.16 9.70
N SER A 247 -16.58 -2.25 8.50
CA SER A 247 -17.03 -1.47 7.33
C SER A 247 -18.48 -1.79 6.93
N ARG A 248 -18.91 -3.04 7.09
CA ARG A 248 -20.30 -3.45 6.85
C ARG A 248 -21.25 -2.97 7.95
N GLN A 249 -20.91 -3.18 9.22
CA GLN A 249 -21.77 -2.77 10.34
C GLN A 249 -21.98 -1.25 10.36
N TRP A 250 -20.93 -0.48 10.10
CA TRP A 250 -21.02 0.97 10.05
C TRP A 250 -21.83 1.43 8.82
N GLY A 251 -21.57 0.83 7.66
CA GLY A 251 -22.30 1.13 6.44
C GLY A 251 -23.82 0.95 6.57
N SER A 252 -24.27 -0.05 7.34
CA SER A 252 -25.70 -0.23 7.65
C SER A 252 -26.27 0.85 8.57
N ARG A 253 -25.47 1.37 9.51
CA ARG A 253 -25.91 2.46 10.42
C ARG A 253 -26.10 3.78 9.68
N GLU A 254 -25.20 4.09 8.74
CA GLU A 254 -25.31 5.32 7.94
C GLU A 254 -26.57 5.31 7.06
N VAL A 255 -26.90 4.17 6.45
CA VAL A 255 -28.12 3.99 5.65
C VAL A 255 -29.39 4.07 6.50
N ALA A 256 -29.34 3.63 7.76
CA ALA A 256 -30.50 3.72 8.66
C ALA A 256 -30.71 5.13 9.25
N SER A 257 -29.70 6.01 9.17
CA SER A 257 -29.73 7.37 9.73
C SER A 257 -29.98 8.49 8.71
N GLY A 258 -30.05 8.16 7.41
CA GLY A 258 -30.32 9.09 6.31
C GLY A 258 -31.66 8.83 5.66
#